data_AF-A0A940Q2Y9-F1
#
_entry.id   AF-A0A940Q2Y9-F1
#
_cell.length_a   1.000
_cell.length_b   1.000
_cell.length_c   1.000
_cell.angle_alpha   90.00
_cell.angle_beta   90.00
_cell.angle_gamma   90.00
#
_symmetry.space_group_name_H-M   'P 1'
#
loop_
_entity.id
_entity.type
_entity.pdbx_description
1 polymer ?
#
loop_
_entity_poly.entity_id
_entity_poly.type
_entity_poly.pdbx_seq_one_letter_code
_entity_poly.pdbx_strand_id
1 'polypeptide(L)'
;MANKTASGLVSFVKTKLGVDYVYGTKGQKLTEKLYNELKARYGSLVWASDKNKIGKTCTDCSGLISWYTGTVRNSTSYKATASKVLSISKLSQAVPGCALWRQGHIGVYIGDGYCIEAKGSAYGVVKTKVSQGNWTHILWLSEIEYGNKAAPAPKVTYFPKCSYKGYSIVDGLKSVKAQSSFSYRTKIAKANGVKAYLGTASQNSKLLFLLKEGKLVKP
;
A
#
# COMPACT_ATOMS: atom_id res chain seq x y z
N MET A 1 24.19 5.20 -7.67
CA MET A 1 22.83 5.70 -7.93
C MET A 1 22.01 5.49 -6.66
N ALA A 2 21.20 6.45 -6.24
CA ALA A 2 20.34 6.27 -5.06
C ALA A 2 19.37 5.10 -5.29
N ASN A 3 19.25 4.20 -4.33
CA ASN A 3 18.36 3.04 -4.44
C ASN A 3 16.90 3.50 -4.53
N LYS A 4 16.13 2.86 -5.41
CA LYS A 4 14.71 3.17 -5.63
C LYS A 4 13.90 2.44 -4.57
N THR A 5 13.07 3.16 -3.81
CA THR A 5 12.34 2.60 -2.67
C THR A 5 10.84 2.58 -2.92
N ALA A 6 10.12 1.71 -2.21
CA ALA A 6 8.67 1.60 -2.31
C ALA A 6 7.98 2.89 -1.85
N SER A 7 8.47 3.51 -0.77
CA SER A 7 7.99 4.82 -0.30
C SER A 7 8.29 5.92 -1.30
N GLY A 8 9.46 5.91 -1.93
CA GLY A 8 9.83 6.85 -2.98
C GLY A 8 8.94 6.71 -4.21
N LEU A 9 8.62 5.48 -4.63
CA LEU A 9 7.68 5.22 -5.72
C LEU A 9 6.28 5.77 -5.38
N VAL A 10 5.77 5.52 -4.17
CA VAL A 10 4.47 6.04 -3.72
C VAL A 10 4.44 7.57 -3.73
N SER A 11 5.46 8.22 -3.18
CA SER A 11 5.57 9.68 -3.19
C SER A 11 5.63 10.21 -4.62
N PHE A 12 6.40 9.56 -5.49
CA PHE A 12 6.54 9.95 -6.88
C PHE A 12 5.20 9.88 -7.61
N VAL A 13 4.48 8.75 -7.58
CA VAL A 13 3.22 8.62 -8.32
C VAL A 13 2.14 9.58 -7.84
N LYS A 14 2.14 9.96 -6.55
CA LYS A 14 1.25 11.01 -6.02
C LYS A 14 1.49 12.36 -6.68
N THR A 15 2.75 12.71 -7.01
CA THR A 15 3.06 13.95 -7.74
C THR A 15 2.62 13.94 -9.21
N LYS A 16 2.22 12.76 -9.73
CA LYS A 16 1.85 12.59 -11.14
C LYS A 16 0.35 12.55 -11.37
N LEU A 17 -0.49 12.73 -10.35
CA LEU A 17 -1.93 12.84 -10.52
C LEU A 17 -2.26 13.95 -11.54
N GLY A 18 -3.14 13.63 -12.50
CA GLY A 18 -3.53 14.53 -13.59
C GLY A 18 -2.57 14.57 -14.78
N VAL A 19 -1.41 13.89 -14.72
CA VAL A 19 -0.54 13.75 -15.90
C VAL A 19 -1.29 12.98 -17.01
N ASP A 20 -1.21 13.49 -18.24
CA ASP A 20 -1.89 12.91 -19.39
C ASP A 20 -1.37 11.50 -19.73
N TYR A 21 -2.26 10.68 -20.28
CA TYR A 21 -1.92 9.34 -20.77
C TYR A 21 -1.82 9.34 -22.28
N VAL A 22 -0.73 8.79 -22.81
CA VAL A 22 -0.59 8.37 -24.21
C VAL A 22 0.17 7.05 -24.26
N TYR A 23 -0.36 6.07 -24.99
CA TYR A 23 0.22 4.73 -25.03
C TYR A 23 1.66 4.75 -25.56
N GLY A 24 2.58 4.09 -24.84
CA GLY A 24 4.01 4.04 -25.18
C GLY A 24 4.85 5.17 -24.57
N THR A 25 4.25 6.18 -23.95
CA THR A 25 5.00 7.26 -23.27
C THR A 25 5.45 6.84 -21.85
N LYS A 26 6.56 7.41 -21.38
CA LYS A 26 7.29 7.04 -20.16
C LYS A 26 7.64 8.26 -19.29
N GLY A 27 6.79 9.29 -19.30
CA GLY A 27 7.00 10.52 -18.52
C GLY A 27 7.73 11.65 -19.24
N GLN A 28 7.90 11.54 -20.56
CA GLN A 28 8.44 12.60 -21.41
C GLN A 28 7.34 13.51 -22.00
N LYS A 29 7.76 14.68 -22.49
CA LYS A 29 6.91 15.57 -23.28
C LYS A 29 6.51 14.89 -24.59
N LEU A 30 5.22 14.88 -24.92
CA LEU A 30 4.74 14.39 -26.21
C LEU A 30 5.05 15.44 -27.29
N THR A 31 5.90 15.12 -28.25
CA THR A 31 6.13 15.96 -29.44
C THR A 31 5.30 15.45 -30.61
N GLU A 32 5.08 16.28 -31.64
CA GLU A 32 4.42 15.84 -32.88
C GLU A 32 5.13 14.63 -33.50
N LYS A 33 6.47 14.66 -33.54
CA LYS A 33 7.30 13.53 -34.00
C LYS A 33 7.02 12.27 -33.18
N LEU A 34 7.08 12.37 -31.84
CA LEU A 34 6.84 11.23 -30.96
C LEU A 34 5.41 10.70 -31.10
N TYR A 35 4.41 11.57 -31.20
CA TYR A 35 3.02 11.16 -31.45
C TYR A 35 2.92 10.33 -32.74
N ASN A 36 3.49 10.83 -33.85
CA ASN A 36 3.42 10.13 -35.14
C ASN A 36 4.17 8.79 -35.10
N GLU A 37 5.32 8.72 -34.44
CA GLU A 37 6.07 7.47 -34.23
C GLU A 37 5.27 6.45 -33.42
N LEU A 38 4.66 6.89 -32.31
CA LEU A 38 3.83 6.04 -31.46
C LEU A 38 2.58 5.57 -32.21
N LYS A 39 1.95 6.46 -32.99
CA LYS A 39 0.76 6.15 -33.80
C LYS A 39 1.08 5.12 -34.89
N ALA A 40 2.20 5.27 -35.59
CA ALA A 40 2.65 4.29 -36.57
C ALA A 40 2.96 2.93 -35.94
N ARG A 41 3.58 2.92 -34.76
CA ARG A 41 3.98 1.68 -34.07
C ARG A 41 2.83 0.92 -33.42
N TYR A 42 1.91 1.64 -32.78
CA TYR A 42 0.89 1.03 -31.91
C TYR A 42 -0.54 1.19 -32.44
N GLY A 43 -0.73 1.85 -33.59
CA GLY A 43 -1.99 1.88 -34.32
C GLY A 43 -3.17 2.37 -33.49
N SER A 44 -4.11 1.48 -33.19
CA SER A 44 -5.36 1.79 -32.48
C SER A 44 -5.18 2.09 -30.99
N LEU A 45 -4.01 1.80 -30.41
CA LEU A 45 -3.72 2.10 -29.00
C LEU A 45 -3.33 3.57 -28.76
N VAL A 46 -2.99 4.30 -29.82
CA VAL A 46 -2.72 5.75 -29.78
C VAL A 46 -3.85 6.42 -30.54
N TRP A 47 -4.68 7.22 -29.85
CA TRP A 47 -5.89 7.78 -30.45
C TRP A 47 -5.60 9.07 -31.20
N ALA A 48 -6.41 9.39 -32.21
CA ALA A 48 -6.27 10.66 -32.93
C ALA A 48 -6.41 11.87 -32.00
N SER A 49 -7.27 11.74 -30.97
CA SER A 49 -7.44 12.75 -29.91
C SER A 49 -6.19 12.97 -29.06
N ASP A 50 -5.21 12.06 -29.07
CA ASP A 50 -3.96 12.24 -28.34
C ASP A 50 -3.08 13.35 -28.94
N LYS A 51 -3.34 13.79 -30.18
CA LYS A 51 -2.71 15.00 -30.74
C LYS A 51 -2.93 16.24 -29.87
N ASN A 52 -4.08 16.34 -29.20
CA ASN A 52 -4.40 17.46 -28.31
C ASN A 52 -3.53 17.52 -27.05
N LYS A 53 -2.68 16.50 -26.83
CA LYS A 53 -1.73 16.41 -25.71
C LYS A 53 -0.31 16.73 -26.12
N ILE A 54 -0.07 17.07 -27.39
CA ILE A 54 1.25 17.50 -27.85
C ILE A 54 1.69 18.73 -27.05
N GLY A 55 2.94 18.74 -26.63
CA GLY A 55 3.51 19.73 -25.72
C GLY A 55 3.29 19.42 -24.24
N LYS A 56 2.52 18.40 -23.87
CA LYS A 56 2.30 18.00 -22.48
C LYS A 56 3.16 16.80 -22.11
N THR A 57 3.51 16.69 -20.84
CA THR A 57 4.15 15.48 -20.29
C THR A 57 3.12 14.36 -20.23
N CYS A 58 3.45 13.21 -20.83
CA CYS A 58 2.54 12.07 -20.92
C CYS A 58 3.20 10.79 -20.39
N THR A 59 2.39 9.87 -19.86
CA THR A 59 2.86 8.53 -19.49
C THR A 59 1.80 7.45 -19.72
N ASP A 60 2.22 6.26 -20.13
CA ASP A 60 1.38 5.04 -20.05
C ASP A 60 1.48 4.38 -18.67
N CYS A 61 0.74 3.28 -18.48
CA CYS A 61 0.63 2.57 -17.20
C CYS A 61 1.99 2.05 -16.71
N SER A 62 2.71 1.32 -17.56
CA SER A 62 4.06 0.85 -17.26
C SER A 62 5.08 1.98 -17.22
N GLY A 63 4.86 3.03 -18.02
CA GLY A 63 5.69 4.21 -18.10
C GLY A 63 5.71 5.01 -16.83
N LEU A 64 4.62 5.03 -16.08
CA LEU A 64 4.56 5.72 -14.79
C LEU A 64 5.56 5.09 -13.80
N ILE A 65 5.71 3.76 -13.86
CA ILE A 65 6.67 3.02 -13.04
C ILE A 65 8.09 3.18 -13.62
N SER A 66 8.26 3.03 -14.93
CA SER A 66 9.57 3.20 -15.59
C SER A 66 10.14 4.61 -15.41
N TRP A 67 9.30 5.63 -15.31
CA TRP A 67 9.71 7.00 -15.06
C TRP A 67 10.35 7.16 -13.67
N TYR A 68 9.86 6.42 -12.68
CA TYR A 68 10.48 6.38 -11.36
C TYR A 68 11.74 5.51 -11.34
N THR A 69 11.64 4.28 -11.86
CA THR A 69 12.72 3.29 -11.72
C THR A 69 13.92 3.57 -12.63
N GLY A 70 13.70 4.24 -13.77
CA GLY A 70 14.70 4.39 -14.84
C GLY A 70 14.82 3.14 -15.72
N THR A 71 14.02 2.10 -15.47
CA THR A 71 14.04 0.86 -16.24
C THR A 71 12.82 0.79 -17.13
N VAL A 72 13.02 0.81 -18.45
CA VAL A 72 11.92 0.75 -19.42
C VAL A 72 11.43 -0.69 -19.56
N ARG A 73 10.19 -0.94 -19.14
CA ARG A 73 9.50 -2.23 -19.31
C ARG A 73 8.04 -2.00 -19.71
N ASN A 74 7.44 -2.98 -20.36
CA ASN A 74 5.99 -3.05 -20.49
C ASN A 74 5.37 -3.76 -19.28
N SER A 75 4.03 -3.72 -19.18
CA SER A 75 3.27 -4.31 -18.06
C SER A 75 3.58 -5.81 -17.86
N THR A 76 3.62 -6.60 -18.94
CA THR A 76 3.89 -8.03 -18.89
C THR A 76 5.32 -8.32 -18.44
N SER A 77 6.31 -7.54 -18.90
CA SER A 77 7.70 -7.67 -18.48
C SER A 77 7.87 -7.37 -16.99
N TYR A 78 7.19 -6.35 -16.44
CA TYR A 78 7.18 -6.12 -14.99
C TYR A 78 6.59 -7.31 -14.21
N LYS A 79 5.54 -7.94 -14.73
CA LYS A 79 4.95 -9.15 -14.13
C LYS A 79 5.89 -10.34 -14.17
N ALA A 80 6.65 -10.51 -15.26
CA ALA A 80 7.57 -11.61 -15.46
C ALA A 80 8.83 -11.49 -14.59
N THR A 81 9.32 -10.27 -14.37
CA THR A 81 10.55 -10.02 -13.61
C THR A 81 10.33 -9.56 -12.18
N ALA A 82 9.10 -9.64 -11.67
CA ALA A 82 8.80 -9.33 -10.27
C ALA A 82 9.50 -10.33 -9.33
N SER A 83 10.12 -9.84 -8.26
CA SER A 83 10.81 -10.67 -7.26
C SER A 83 9.84 -11.50 -6.41
N LYS A 84 8.60 -11.02 -6.28
CA LYS A 84 7.51 -11.75 -5.64
C LYS A 84 6.20 -11.42 -6.34
N VAL A 85 5.35 -12.43 -6.47
CA VAL A 85 4.02 -12.33 -7.06
C VAL A 85 3.03 -13.01 -6.12
N LEU A 86 1.92 -12.33 -5.81
CA LEU A 86 0.77 -12.93 -5.13
C LEU A 86 -0.50 -12.69 -5.95
N SER A 87 -1.52 -13.55 -5.74
CA SER A 87 -2.88 -13.28 -6.21
C SER A 87 -3.45 -12.04 -5.49
N ILE A 88 -4.31 -11.28 -6.18
CA ILE A 88 -5.00 -10.11 -5.63
C ILE A 88 -5.80 -10.43 -4.35
N SER A 89 -6.26 -11.67 -4.18
CA SER A 89 -6.97 -12.11 -2.97
C SER A 89 -6.13 -11.96 -1.70
N LYS A 90 -4.81 -11.85 -1.83
CA LYS A 90 -3.86 -11.61 -0.73
C LYS A 90 -3.51 -10.13 -0.57
N LEU A 91 -4.40 -9.20 -0.93
CA LEU A 91 -4.17 -7.75 -0.81
C LEU A 91 -3.77 -7.31 0.61
N SER A 92 -4.25 -8.00 1.64
CA SER A 92 -3.84 -7.76 3.04
C SER A 92 -2.34 -7.95 3.30
N GLN A 93 -1.61 -8.62 2.40
CA GLN A 93 -0.15 -8.81 2.45
C GLN A 93 0.61 -7.79 1.60
N ALA A 94 -0.09 -6.99 0.79
CA ALA A 94 0.53 -5.95 -0.02
C ALA A 94 1.00 -4.80 0.87
N VAL A 95 2.13 -4.19 0.51
CA VAL A 95 2.61 -2.94 1.11
C VAL A 95 2.54 -1.82 0.08
N PRO A 96 2.34 -0.55 0.51
CA PRO A 96 2.43 0.58 -0.41
C PRO A 96 3.72 0.54 -1.23
N GLY A 97 3.60 0.73 -2.54
CA GLY A 97 4.67 0.59 -3.53
C GLY A 97 4.69 -0.76 -4.24
N CYS A 98 3.91 -1.76 -3.81
CA CYS A 98 3.66 -2.94 -4.64
C CYS A 98 2.93 -2.51 -5.91
N ALA A 99 3.22 -3.14 -7.04
CA ALA A 99 2.42 -2.93 -8.23
C ALA A 99 1.19 -3.85 -8.21
N LEU A 100 0.05 -3.34 -8.66
CA LEU A 100 -1.15 -4.12 -8.94
C LEU A 100 -1.21 -4.38 -10.42
N TRP A 101 -1.52 -5.62 -10.80
CA TRP A 101 -1.40 -6.06 -12.18
C TRP A 101 -2.60 -6.88 -12.62
N ARG A 102 -2.99 -6.67 -13.88
CA ARG A 102 -3.86 -7.56 -14.66
C ARG A 102 -3.30 -7.63 -16.09
N GLN A 103 -3.76 -8.58 -16.90
CA GLN A 103 -3.33 -8.70 -18.29
C GLN A 103 -3.41 -7.32 -18.98
N GLY A 104 -2.27 -6.84 -19.52
CA GLY A 104 -2.18 -5.57 -20.24
C GLY A 104 -2.11 -4.30 -19.38
N HIS A 105 -2.24 -4.35 -18.04
CA HIS A 105 -2.33 -3.15 -17.22
C HIS A 105 -1.64 -3.25 -15.86
N ILE A 106 -1.04 -2.16 -15.40
CA ILE A 106 -0.30 -2.09 -14.14
C ILE A 106 -0.52 -0.74 -13.44
N GLY A 107 -0.64 -0.77 -12.12
CA GLY A 107 -0.75 0.42 -11.27
C GLY A 107 0.04 0.26 -9.98
N VAL A 108 0.16 1.31 -9.19
CA VAL A 108 0.93 1.30 -7.94
C VAL A 108 -0.01 1.34 -6.75
N TYR A 109 0.02 0.32 -5.90
CA TYR A 109 -0.72 0.30 -4.63
C TYR A 109 -0.17 1.37 -3.69
N ILE A 110 -1.03 2.22 -3.13
CA ILE A 110 -0.61 3.33 -2.26
C ILE A 110 -1.09 3.18 -0.81
N GLY A 111 -1.69 2.03 -0.45
CA GLY A 111 -2.28 1.77 0.87
C GLY A 111 -3.79 1.98 0.91
N ASP A 112 -4.40 1.56 2.02
CA ASP A 112 -5.81 1.79 2.36
C ASP A 112 -6.83 1.37 1.28
N GLY A 113 -6.50 0.35 0.48
CA GLY A 113 -7.37 -0.11 -0.60
C GLY A 113 -7.40 0.81 -1.82
N TYR A 114 -6.41 1.70 -1.99
CA TYR A 114 -6.27 2.58 -3.16
C TYR A 114 -4.99 2.31 -3.95
N CYS A 115 -5.04 2.62 -5.25
CA CYS A 115 -3.87 2.67 -6.12
C CYS A 115 -3.84 3.97 -6.93
N ILE A 116 -2.66 4.26 -7.50
CA ILE A 116 -2.49 5.27 -8.55
C ILE A 116 -2.10 4.55 -9.83
N GLU A 117 -2.77 4.88 -10.92
CA GLU A 117 -2.59 4.25 -12.22
C GLU A 117 -2.69 5.28 -13.34
N ALA A 118 -1.88 5.13 -14.39
CA ALA A 118 -2.13 5.80 -15.66
C ALA A 118 -3.21 5.00 -16.39
N LYS A 119 -4.48 5.36 -16.17
CA LYS A 119 -5.64 4.50 -16.42
C LYS A 119 -5.98 4.34 -17.91
N GLY A 120 -5.65 5.34 -18.72
CA GLY A 120 -5.91 5.35 -20.16
C GLY A 120 -6.05 6.78 -20.68
N SER A 121 -6.06 6.92 -22.00
CA SER A 121 -5.99 8.23 -22.69
C SER A 121 -7.08 9.22 -22.25
N ALA A 122 -8.31 8.76 -21.99
CA ALA A 122 -9.40 9.62 -21.53
C ALA A 122 -9.28 10.10 -20.06
N TYR A 123 -8.39 9.49 -19.27
CA TYR A 123 -8.35 9.69 -17.81
C TYR A 123 -7.03 10.27 -17.31
N GLY A 124 -5.91 9.89 -17.94
CA GLY A 124 -4.57 10.22 -17.41
C GLY A 124 -4.21 9.40 -16.17
N VAL A 125 -3.36 9.96 -15.32
CA VAL A 125 -2.94 9.39 -14.05
C VAL A 125 -3.93 9.75 -12.95
N VAL A 126 -4.56 8.74 -12.35
CA VAL A 126 -5.66 8.91 -11.39
C VAL A 126 -5.46 8.04 -10.16
N LYS A 127 -6.08 8.43 -9.04
CA LYS A 127 -6.24 7.59 -7.85
C LYS A 127 -7.56 6.82 -7.95
N THR A 128 -7.52 5.51 -7.82
CA THR A 128 -8.71 4.64 -7.90
C THR A 128 -8.76 3.67 -6.72
N LYS A 129 -9.97 3.16 -6.43
CA LYS A 129 -10.12 2.06 -5.47
C LYS A 129 -9.61 0.77 -6.11
N VAL A 130 -8.85 -0.02 -5.35
CA VAL A 130 -8.35 -1.33 -5.80
C VAL A 130 -9.49 -2.24 -6.24
N SER A 131 -10.64 -2.18 -5.55
CA SER A 131 -11.83 -2.96 -5.88
C SER A 131 -12.46 -2.64 -7.25
N GLN A 132 -12.14 -1.49 -7.85
CA GLN A 132 -12.67 -1.09 -9.17
C GLN A 132 -11.72 -1.44 -10.32
N GLY A 133 -10.52 -1.92 -10.02
CA GLY A 133 -9.47 -2.10 -11.01
C GLY A 133 -9.36 -3.49 -11.61
N ASN A 134 -10.22 -4.45 -11.24
CA ASN A 134 -10.18 -5.86 -11.71
C ASN A 134 -8.76 -6.44 -11.72
N TRP A 135 -7.96 -6.10 -10.71
CA TRP A 135 -6.58 -6.55 -10.57
C TRP A 135 -6.56 -8.05 -10.31
N THR A 136 -5.55 -8.76 -10.82
CA THR A 136 -5.42 -10.21 -10.60
C THR A 136 -4.20 -10.56 -9.76
N HIS A 137 -3.17 -9.72 -9.77
CA HIS A 137 -1.91 -9.97 -9.07
C HIS A 137 -1.38 -8.73 -8.33
N ILE A 138 -0.56 -9.01 -7.32
CA ILE A 138 0.25 -8.05 -6.56
C ILE A 138 1.70 -8.39 -6.83
N LEU A 139 2.51 -7.40 -7.18
CA LEU A 139 3.90 -7.56 -7.59
C LEU A 139 4.83 -6.77 -6.67
N TRP A 140 5.91 -7.41 -6.26
CA TRP A 140 7.09 -6.73 -5.75
C TRP A 140 8.05 -6.57 -6.92
N LEU A 141 8.29 -5.31 -7.32
CA LEU A 141 9.14 -4.99 -8.45
C LEU A 141 10.61 -5.19 -8.05
N SER A 142 11.40 -5.87 -8.89
CA SER A 142 12.78 -6.23 -8.55
C SER A 142 13.71 -5.03 -8.39
N GLU A 143 13.38 -3.90 -9.02
CA GLU A 143 14.14 -2.66 -8.93
C GLU A 143 13.77 -1.81 -7.69
N ILE A 144 12.78 -2.23 -6.91
CA ILE A 144 12.25 -1.48 -5.77
C ILE A 144 12.66 -2.13 -4.45
N GLU A 145 13.26 -1.34 -3.57
CA GLU A 145 13.49 -1.70 -2.18
C GLU A 145 12.24 -1.47 -1.35
N TYR A 146 11.67 -2.54 -0.83
CA TYR A 146 10.46 -2.50 0.00
C TYR A 146 10.77 -2.29 1.50
N GLY A 147 12.05 -2.13 1.84
CA GLY A 147 12.55 -2.10 3.20
C GLY A 147 12.43 -3.48 3.86
N ASN A 148 13.52 -3.97 4.46
CA ASN A 148 13.42 -5.11 5.39
C ASN A 148 12.71 -4.64 6.67
N LYS A 149 11.38 -4.79 6.71
CA LYS A 149 10.61 -4.89 7.95
C LYS A 149 9.21 -5.37 7.60
N ALA A 150 8.72 -6.34 8.37
CA ALA A 150 7.30 -6.64 8.50
C ALA A 150 6.48 -5.34 8.53
N ALA A 151 5.24 -5.40 8.06
CA ALA A 151 4.24 -4.33 8.12
C ALA A 151 4.48 -3.41 9.33
N PRO A 152 4.41 -2.08 9.18
CA PRO A 152 4.67 -1.16 10.29
C PRO A 152 3.92 -1.68 11.51
N ALA A 153 4.67 -2.02 12.57
CA ALA A 153 4.06 -2.52 13.78
C ALA A 153 2.95 -1.53 14.16
N PRO A 154 1.72 -1.99 14.44
CA PRO A 154 0.66 -1.08 14.87
C PRO A 154 1.24 -0.19 15.97
N LYS A 155 1.04 1.13 15.89
CA LYS A 155 1.45 2.05 16.96
C LYS A 155 0.86 1.52 18.26
N VAL A 156 1.70 0.87 19.06
CA VAL A 156 1.29 0.25 20.31
C VAL A 156 0.94 1.38 21.26
N THR A 157 -0.33 1.49 21.61
CA THR A 157 -0.78 2.44 22.63
C THR A 157 -0.96 1.68 23.93
N TYR A 158 -0.47 2.25 25.03
CA TYR A 158 -0.53 1.64 26.36
C TYR A 158 -1.62 2.29 27.20
N PHE A 159 -2.21 1.52 28.12
CA PHE A 159 -2.96 2.12 29.22
C PHE A 159 -2.02 2.94 30.11
N PRO A 160 -2.50 4.04 30.72
CA PRO A 160 -1.69 4.77 31.68
C PRO A 160 -1.34 3.84 32.85
N LYS A 161 -0.15 4.04 33.42
CA LYS A 161 0.31 3.30 34.60
C LYS A 161 -0.72 3.44 35.73
N CYS A 162 -1.21 2.32 36.27
CA CYS A 162 -2.16 2.37 37.38
C CYS A 162 -1.44 2.32 38.75
N SER A 163 -1.95 3.07 39.72
CA SER A 163 -1.49 3.06 41.12
C SER A 163 -2.27 2.07 42.00
N TYR A 164 -3.25 1.36 41.42
CA TYR A 164 -4.11 0.41 42.12
C TYR A 164 -3.30 -0.71 42.77
N LYS A 165 -3.52 -0.96 44.06
CA LYS A 165 -2.73 -1.91 44.87
C LYS A 165 -3.32 -3.33 44.93
N GLY A 166 -4.61 -3.50 44.65
CA GLY A 166 -5.27 -4.80 44.72
C GLY A 166 -4.88 -5.78 43.61
N TYR A 167 -5.61 -6.90 43.54
CA TYR A 167 -5.29 -8.07 42.70
C TYR A 167 -6.25 -8.27 41.52
N SER A 168 -7.27 -7.43 41.39
CA SER A 168 -8.31 -7.52 40.35
C SER A 168 -7.92 -6.72 39.10
N ILE A 169 -7.81 -7.39 37.95
CA ILE A 169 -7.66 -6.71 36.65
C ILE A 169 -8.87 -5.83 36.32
N VAL A 170 -10.06 -6.19 36.79
CA VAL A 170 -11.28 -5.42 36.57
C VAL A 170 -11.18 -4.06 37.25
N ASP A 171 -10.78 -4.05 38.52
CA ASP A 171 -10.69 -2.83 39.30
C ASP A 171 -9.47 -1.99 38.90
N GLY A 172 -8.37 -2.64 38.52
CA GLY A 172 -7.23 -1.96 37.92
C GLY A 172 -7.59 -1.23 36.61
N LEU A 173 -8.40 -1.84 35.74
CA LEU A 173 -8.87 -1.17 34.51
C LEU A 173 -9.82 -0.01 34.82
N LYS A 174 -10.74 -0.18 35.79
CA LYS A 174 -11.62 0.91 36.23
C LYS A 174 -10.84 2.09 36.80
N SER A 175 -9.76 1.85 37.56
CA SER A 175 -8.94 2.92 38.14
C SER A 175 -8.27 3.81 37.09
N VAL A 176 -8.08 3.30 35.86
CA VAL A 176 -7.55 4.05 34.72
C VAL A 176 -8.66 4.48 33.73
N LYS A 177 -9.93 4.44 34.16
CA LYS A 177 -11.11 4.78 33.36
C LYS A 177 -11.23 3.96 32.07
N ALA A 178 -10.76 2.70 32.08
CA ALA A 178 -10.86 1.78 30.96
C ALA A 178 -12.06 0.82 31.10
N GLN A 179 -12.59 0.35 29.97
CA GLN A 179 -13.60 -0.71 29.96
C GLN A 179 -13.02 -1.99 30.57
N SER A 180 -13.81 -2.67 31.40
CA SER A 180 -13.37 -3.83 32.16
C SER A 180 -14.19 -5.10 31.91
N SER A 181 -15.06 -5.12 30.88
CA SER A 181 -15.89 -6.30 30.57
C SER A 181 -15.05 -7.49 30.13
N PHE A 182 -15.55 -8.71 30.32
CA PHE A 182 -14.83 -9.92 29.92
C PHE A 182 -14.42 -9.89 28.43
N SER A 183 -15.37 -9.54 27.54
CA SER A 183 -15.13 -9.37 26.10
C SER A 183 -14.00 -8.39 25.79
N TYR A 184 -13.93 -7.25 26.50
CA TYR A 184 -12.86 -6.29 26.29
C TYR A 184 -11.52 -6.78 26.84
N ARG A 185 -11.52 -7.47 27.99
CA ARG A 185 -10.32 -8.12 28.52
C ARG A 185 -9.81 -9.22 27.59
N THR A 186 -10.68 -9.93 26.87
CA THR A 186 -10.29 -10.88 25.81
C THR A 186 -9.51 -10.18 24.69
N LYS A 187 -9.94 -8.98 24.29
CA LYS A 187 -9.22 -8.18 23.28
C LYS A 187 -7.87 -7.70 23.81
N ILE A 188 -7.82 -7.16 25.03
CA ILE A 188 -6.57 -6.77 25.71
C ILE A 188 -5.62 -7.97 25.79
N ALA A 189 -6.12 -9.12 26.23
CA ALA A 189 -5.34 -10.35 26.39
C ALA A 189 -4.68 -10.76 25.07
N LYS A 190 -5.45 -10.77 23.97
CA LYS A 190 -4.95 -11.04 22.63
C LYS A 190 -3.85 -10.05 22.22
N ALA A 191 -4.05 -8.76 22.46
CA ALA A 191 -3.06 -7.72 22.15
C ALA A 191 -1.75 -7.84 22.97
N ASN A 192 -1.82 -8.47 24.16
CA ASN A 192 -0.69 -8.69 25.06
C ASN A 192 -0.16 -10.13 25.01
N GLY A 193 -0.43 -10.87 23.93
CA GLY A 193 0.13 -12.20 23.69
C GLY A 193 -0.44 -13.31 24.59
N VAL A 194 -1.56 -13.07 25.27
CA VAL A 194 -2.28 -14.10 26.03
C VAL A 194 -3.27 -14.79 25.07
N LYS A 195 -2.87 -15.98 24.59
CA LYS A 195 -3.70 -16.83 23.73
C LYS A 195 -4.81 -17.49 24.57
N ALA A 196 -5.98 -17.71 23.96
CA ALA A 196 -7.13 -18.37 24.59
C ALA A 196 -7.45 -17.81 25.99
N TYR A 197 -7.80 -16.53 26.06
CA TYR A 197 -8.16 -15.88 27.32
C TYR A 197 -9.47 -16.45 27.87
N LEU A 198 -9.38 -17.18 28.98
CA LEU A 198 -10.50 -17.77 29.74
C LEU A 198 -10.79 -16.98 31.01
N GLY A 199 -9.98 -15.96 31.33
CA GLY A 199 -10.10 -15.17 32.55
C GLY A 199 -9.56 -15.86 33.79
N THR A 200 -8.64 -16.81 33.64
CA THR A 200 -8.01 -17.49 34.79
C THR A 200 -7.22 -16.51 35.66
N ALA A 201 -6.98 -16.87 36.92
CA ALA A 201 -6.20 -16.06 37.85
C ALA A 201 -4.83 -15.67 37.28
N SER A 202 -4.10 -16.63 36.70
CA SER A 202 -2.79 -16.38 36.07
C SER A 202 -2.88 -15.40 34.89
N GLN A 203 -3.89 -15.56 34.01
CA GLN A 203 -4.10 -14.64 32.89
C GLN A 203 -4.43 -13.23 33.39
N ASN A 204 -5.29 -13.09 34.39
CA ASN A 204 -5.68 -11.80 34.96
C ASN A 204 -4.51 -11.11 35.68
N SER A 205 -3.73 -11.87 36.45
CA SER A 205 -2.53 -11.36 37.13
C SER A 205 -1.48 -10.87 36.14
N LYS A 206 -1.30 -11.57 35.00
CA LYS A 206 -0.39 -11.11 33.93
C LYS A 206 -0.82 -9.77 33.35
N LEU A 207 -2.11 -9.59 33.04
CA LEU A 207 -2.61 -8.31 32.52
C LEU A 207 -2.51 -7.20 33.58
N LEU A 208 -2.81 -7.51 34.84
CA LEU A 208 -2.74 -6.54 35.92
C LEU A 208 -1.31 -6.09 36.19
N PHE A 209 -0.35 -7.01 36.15
CA PHE A 209 1.07 -6.70 36.27
C PHE A 209 1.52 -5.71 35.19
N LEU A 210 1.18 -5.98 33.93
CA LEU A 210 1.48 -5.07 32.81
C LEU A 210 0.81 -3.70 33.00
N LEU A 211 -0.40 -3.64 33.56
CA LEU A 211 -1.12 -2.39 33.79
C LEU A 211 -0.44 -1.55 34.89
N LYS A 212 0.00 -2.18 35.97
CA LYS A 212 0.78 -1.55 37.05
C LYS A 212 2.13 -1.04 36.56
N GLU A 213 2.69 -1.68 35.54
CA GLU A 213 3.95 -1.27 34.89
C GLU A 213 3.77 -0.19 33.82
N GLY A 214 2.53 0.16 33.44
CA GLY A 214 2.27 1.03 32.28
C GLY A 214 2.65 0.40 30.93
N LYS A 215 2.75 -0.93 30.90
CA LYS A 215 3.14 -1.74 29.74
C LYS A 215 1.97 -2.54 29.15
N LEU A 216 0.76 -2.37 29.68
CA LEU A 216 -0.43 -3.05 29.14
C LEU A 216 -0.87 -2.39 27.83
N VAL A 217 -0.81 -3.16 26.75
CA VAL A 217 -1.20 -2.73 25.40
C VAL A 217 -2.73 -2.63 25.29
N LYS A 218 -3.22 -1.54 24.66
CA LYS A 218 -4.62 -1.38 24.28
C LYS A 218 -4.96 -2.26 23.07
N PRO A 219 -6.17 -2.84 23.02
CA PRO A 219 -6.63 -3.64 21.88
C PRO A 219 -6.92 -2.81 20.64
#